data_AF-A0A7V9RBF0-F1
#
_entry.id   AF-A0A7V9RBF0-F1
#
_cell.length_a   1.000
_cell.length_b   1.000
_cell.length_c   1.000
_cell.angle_alpha   90.00
_cell.angle_beta   90.00
_cell.angle_gamma   90.00
#
_symmetry.space_group_name_H-M   'P 1'
#
loop_
_entity.id
_entity.type
_entity.pdbx_description
1 polymer ?
#
loop_
_entity_poly.entity_id
_entity_poly.type
_entity_poly.pdbx_seq_one_letter_code
_entity_poly.pdbx_strand_id
1 'polypeptide(L)'
;ESRGVAFSRKTFEHVRARYRIDCRWKWEAFAQHEFDKFRRLSVRAVAGTGPALQIVNEKTFAMLAGAAYLFEIEQLDERPMTIDAGDRTFAHRASLYLTGVEKIGEHVAIVQTLYAQPRLGDPGDLRMLAEVSVTTKLSKHVALTDSFTVAYDRTPPDGIRRFDTQLTFGLLVSF
;
A
#
# COMPACT_ATOMS: atom_id res chain seq x y z
N GLU A 1 19.08 17.27 -26.77
CA GLU A 1 18.05 17.28 -25.70
C GLU A 1 18.37 16.20 -24.68
N SER A 2 18.80 16.60 -23.49
CA SER A 2 18.97 15.68 -22.36
C SER A 2 17.58 15.21 -21.94
N ARG A 3 17.32 13.89 -21.99
CA ARG A 3 16.12 13.29 -21.41
C ARG A 3 16.18 13.53 -19.90
N GLY A 4 15.55 14.61 -19.46
CA GLY A 4 15.53 15.01 -18.06
C GLY A 4 14.96 13.90 -17.20
N VAL A 5 15.79 13.40 -16.28
CA VAL A 5 15.30 12.54 -15.20
C VAL A 5 14.35 13.40 -14.37
N ALA A 6 13.06 13.09 -14.40
CA ALA A 6 12.07 13.77 -13.60
C ALA A 6 12.26 13.38 -12.13
N PHE A 7 12.92 14.23 -11.35
CA PHE A 7 12.98 14.07 -9.91
C PHE A 7 11.60 14.42 -9.32
N SER A 8 10.89 13.38 -8.87
CA SER A 8 9.61 13.55 -8.15
C SER A 8 9.84 13.47 -6.65
N ARG A 9 9.11 14.31 -5.91
CA ARG A 9 9.10 14.32 -4.45
C ARG A 9 7.92 13.49 -3.96
N LYS A 10 8.20 12.56 -3.05
CA LYS A 10 7.21 11.70 -2.39
C LYS A 10 7.49 11.68 -0.88
N THR A 11 6.43 11.75 -0.09
CA THR A 11 6.48 11.56 1.36
C THR A 11 5.34 10.61 1.72
N PHE A 12 5.65 9.59 2.52
CA PHE A 12 4.66 8.61 2.95
C PHE A 12 4.90 8.27 4.42
N GLU A 13 3.84 8.38 5.21
CA GLU A 13 3.81 8.13 6.64
C GLU A 13 2.69 7.12 6.90
N HIS A 14 2.99 6.09 7.69
CA HIS A 14 2.04 5.02 7.99
C HIS A 14 2.21 4.53 9.42
N VAL A 15 1.10 4.51 10.16
CA VAL A 15 1.02 3.93 11.50
C VAL A 15 -0.09 2.91 11.53
N ARG A 16 0.20 1.72 12.07
CA ARG A 16 -0.78 0.64 12.23
C ARG A 16 -0.60 -0.06 13.57
N ALA A 17 -1.71 -0.20 14.29
CA ALA A 17 -1.81 -1.01 15.50
C ALA A 17 -2.69 -2.23 15.24
N ARG A 18 -2.33 -3.37 15.82
CA ARG A 18 -3.15 -4.60 15.80
C ARG A 18 -3.33 -5.14 17.19
N TYR A 19 -4.58 -5.29 17.61
CA TYR A 19 -4.96 -5.95 18.85
C TYR A 19 -5.37 -7.39 18.55
N ARG A 20 -4.81 -8.36 19.27
CA ARG A 20 -5.20 -9.78 19.13
C ARG A 20 -6.44 -10.02 19.98
N ILE A 21 -7.55 -10.40 19.34
CA ILE A 21 -8.78 -10.77 20.05
C ILE A 21 -8.64 -12.22 20.52
N ASP A 22 -8.27 -13.13 19.62
CA ASP A 22 -8.03 -14.55 19.91
C ASP A 22 -6.91 -15.14 19.02
N CYS A 23 -6.82 -16.47 18.94
CA CYS A 23 -5.80 -17.14 18.13
C CYS A 23 -5.93 -16.91 16.61
N ARG A 24 -7.12 -16.54 16.13
CA ARG A 24 -7.44 -16.32 14.71
C ARG A 24 -7.75 -14.86 14.40
N TRP A 25 -8.50 -14.18 15.26
CA TRP A 25 -8.98 -12.82 15.02
C TRP A 25 -8.07 -11.76 15.63
N LYS A 26 -7.83 -10.73 14.82
CA LYS A 26 -7.15 -9.50 15.20
C LYS A 26 -8.05 -8.34 14.81
N TRP A 27 -7.99 -7.26 15.56
CA TRP A 27 -8.56 -5.98 15.17
C TRP A 27 -7.42 -5.04 14.83
N GLU A 28 -7.54 -4.30 13.72
CA GLU A 28 -6.55 -3.33 13.32
C GLU A 28 -7.11 -1.91 13.24
N ALA A 29 -6.25 -0.94 13.51
CA ALA A 29 -6.49 0.47 13.28
C ALA A 29 -5.22 1.08 12.69
N PHE A 30 -5.36 1.96 11.72
CA PHE A 30 -4.23 2.59 11.05
C PHE A 30 -4.56 3.98 10.54
N ALA A 31 -3.50 4.78 10.41
CA ALA A 31 -3.54 6.09 9.81
C ALA A 31 -2.40 6.19 8.78
N GLN A 32 -2.66 6.89 7.68
CA GLN A 32 -1.71 7.12 6.60
C GLN A 32 -1.76 8.57 6.17
N HIS A 33 -0.61 9.09 5.79
CA HIS A 33 -0.47 10.40 5.17
C HIS A 33 0.51 10.30 4.00
N GLU A 34 0.10 10.79 2.84
CA GLU A 34 0.82 10.66 1.58
C GLU A 34 0.86 12.01 0.85
N PHE A 35 2.05 12.37 0.38
CA PHE A 35 2.31 13.41 -0.62
C PHE A 35 3.01 12.74 -1.79
N ASP A 36 2.52 12.94 -3.01
CA ASP A 36 3.17 12.40 -4.21
C ASP A 36 2.94 13.33 -5.41
N LYS A 37 4.00 14.06 -5.77
CA LYS A 37 3.96 15.01 -6.89
C LYS A 37 3.70 14.33 -8.24
N PHE A 38 4.15 13.07 -8.42
CA PHE A 38 3.96 12.34 -9.67
C PHE A 38 2.49 11.95 -9.83
N ARG A 39 1.86 11.52 -8.74
CA ARG A 39 0.42 11.18 -8.69
C ARG A 39 -0.49 12.39 -8.50
N ARG A 40 0.04 13.62 -8.54
CA ARG A 40 -0.69 14.89 -8.29
C ARG A 40 -1.32 14.98 -6.90
N LEU A 41 -0.84 14.18 -5.94
CA LEU A 41 -1.34 14.18 -4.57
C LEU A 41 -0.60 15.25 -3.76
N SER A 42 -1.29 16.36 -3.49
CA SER A 42 -0.81 17.37 -2.53
C SER A 42 -1.00 16.90 -1.10
N VAL A 43 -2.11 16.23 -0.80
CA VAL A 43 -2.34 15.56 0.48
C VAL A 43 -3.25 14.37 0.24
N ARG A 44 -2.93 13.22 0.81
CA ARG A 44 -3.87 12.13 1.01
C ARG A 44 -3.74 11.60 2.42
N ALA A 45 -4.81 11.75 3.20
CA ALA A 45 -4.89 11.25 4.57
C ALA A 45 -5.92 10.14 4.64
N VAL A 46 -5.55 9.00 5.22
CA VAL A 46 -6.43 7.83 5.37
C VAL A 46 -6.44 7.41 6.82
N ALA A 47 -7.64 7.26 7.40
CA ALA A 47 -7.84 6.58 8.67
C ALA A 47 -8.65 5.31 8.42
N GLY A 48 -8.24 4.19 8.98
CA GLY A 48 -8.90 2.91 8.74
C GLY A 48 -8.90 1.99 9.95
N THR A 49 -9.89 1.11 10.01
CA THR A 49 -10.00 0.11 11.07
C THR A 49 -10.86 -1.07 10.63
N GLY A 50 -10.61 -2.25 11.19
CA GLY A 50 -11.45 -3.43 10.97
C GLY A 50 -10.80 -4.73 11.40
N PRO A 51 -11.51 -5.86 11.22
CA PRO A 51 -11.01 -7.16 11.59
C PRO A 51 -10.01 -7.73 10.57
N ALA A 52 -9.11 -8.57 11.08
CA ALA A 52 -8.21 -9.40 10.32
C ALA A 52 -8.25 -10.84 10.85
N LEU A 53 -8.41 -11.79 9.94
CA LEU A 53 -8.46 -13.22 10.21
C LEU A 53 -7.14 -13.88 9.80
N GLN A 54 -6.50 -14.52 10.76
CA GLN A 54 -5.40 -15.46 10.51
C GLN A 54 -5.99 -16.77 9.96
N ILE A 55 -5.76 -17.02 8.66
CA ILE A 55 -6.26 -18.22 7.97
C ILE A 55 -5.31 -19.39 8.23
N VAL A 56 -4.01 -19.18 8.01
CA VAL A 56 -2.95 -20.16 8.23
C VAL A 56 -1.84 -19.51 9.07
N ASN A 57 -1.28 -20.24 10.03
CA ASN A 57 -0.19 -19.75 10.86
C ASN A 57 0.80 -20.87 11.21
N GLU A 58 1.55 -21.29 10.20
CA GLU A 58 2.61 -22.29 10.33
C GLU A 58 3.98 -21.62 10.36
N LYS A 59 5.03 -22.40 10.64
CA LYS A 59 6.40 -21.87 10.77
C LYS A 59 6.94 -21.32 9.45
N THR A 60 6.67 -22.02 8.35
CA THR A 60 7.15 -21.70 7.00
C THR A 60 6.12 -20.93 6.18
N PHE A 61 4.84 -20.99 6.54
CA PHE A 61 3.78 -20.34 5.78
C PHE A 61 2.73 -19.72 6.71
N ALA A 62 2.38 -18.46 6.46
CA ALA A 62 1.30 -17.79 7.16
C ALA A 62 0.45 -17.02 6.16
N MET A 63 -0.86 -17.02 6.38
CA MET A 63 -1.81 -16.29 5.54
C MET A 63 -2.82 -15.56 6.43
N LEU A 64 -3.07 -14.30 6.10
CA LEU A 64 -3.99 -13.43 6.82
C LEU A 64 -4.87 -12.69 5.80
N ALA A 65 -6.17 -12.71 6.02
CA ALA A 65 -7.12 -11.88 5.30
C ALA A 65 -7.63 -10.78 6.21
N GLY A 66 -7.92 -9.60 5.69
CA GLY A 66 -8.55 -8.54 6.47
C GLY A 66 -9.56 -7.74 5.68
N ALA A 67 -10.46 -7.12 6.43
CA ALA A 67 -11.49 -6.25 5.91
C ALA A 67 -11.52 -5.01 6.80
N ALA A 68 -11.21 -3.84 6.24
CA ALA A 68 -11.20 -2.59 6.98
C ALA A 68 -12.10 -1.56 6.31
N TYR A 69 -12.76 -0.75 7.13
CA TYR A 69 -13.33 0.51 6.68
C TYR A 69 -12.22 1.56 6.59
N LEU A 70 -12.28 2.40 5.57
CA LEU A 70 -11.38 3.52 5.32
C LEU A 70 -12.17 4.81 5.18
N PHE A 71 -11.71 5.86 5.86
CA PHE A 71 -12.06 7.24 5.58
C PHE A 71 -10.85 7.93 4.95
N GLU A 72 -11.02 8.46 3.75
CA GLU A 72 -9.99 9.07 2.93
C GLU A 72 -10.32 10.53 2.64
N ILE A 73 -9.32 11.40 2.83
CA ILE A 73 -9.33 12.80 2.40
C ILE A 73 -8.21 12.94 1.39
N GLU A 74 -8.53 13.40 0.19
CA GLU A 74 -7.56 13.59 -0.89
C GLU A 74 -7.64 15.04 -1.39
N GLN A 75 -6.49 15.64 -1.65
CA GLN A 75 -6.38 16.95 -2.30
C GLN A 75 -5.33 16.89 -3.40
N LEU A 76 -5.73 17.30 -4.61
CA LEU A 76 -4.90 17.30 -5.79
C LEU A 76 -4.03 18.57 -5.89
N ASP A 77 -3.00 18.53 -6.72
CA ASP A 77 -2.18 19.69 -7.05
C ASP A 77 -2.92 20.67 -7.98
N GLU A 78 -2.54 21.95 -7.91
CA GLU A 78 -3.11 23.04 -8.73
C GLU A 78 -2.48 23.09 -10.13
N ARG A 79 -2.20 21.93 -10.73
CA ARG A 79 -1.55 21.86 -12.04
C ARG A 79 -2.42 22.54 -13.11
N PRO A 80 -1.87 23.46 -13.92
CA PRO A 80 -2.64 24.07 -15.01
C PRO A 80 -3.05 23.03 -16.06
N MET A 81 -4.19 23.29 -16.74
CA MET A 81 -4.74 22.44 -17.80
C MET A 81 -5.20 21.03 -17.39
N THR A 82 -5.45 20.82 -16.10
CA THR A 82 -6.14 19.61 -15.59
C THR A 82 -7.50 19.99 -15.03
N ILE A 83 -8.53 19.20 -15.33
CA ILE A 83 -9.93 19.54 -15.00
C ILE A 83 -10.25 19.48 -13.49
N ASP A 84 -9.42 18.77 -12.73
CA ASP A 84 -9.56 18.46 -11.30
C ASP A 84 -8.48 19.18 -10.45
N ALA A 85 -7.93 20.27 -10.97
CA ALA A 85 -6.87 21.02 -10.31
C ALA A 85 -7.32 21.55 -8.95
N GLY A 86 -6.56 21.21 -7.90
CA GLY A 86 -6.87 21.62 -6.52
C GLY A 86 -8.09 20.94 -5.89
N ASP A 87 -8.74 20.00 -6.60
CA ASP A 87 -9.92 19.30 -6.11
C ASP A 87 -9.64 18.61 -4.78
N ARG A 88 -10.62 18.71 -3.89
CA ARG A 88 -10.59 18.07 -2.58
C ARG A 88 -11.76 17.10 -2.46
N THR A 89 -11.45 15.84 -2.23
CA THR A 89 -12.45 14.76 -2.16
C THR A 89 -12.43 14.08 -0.81
N PHE A 90 -13.60 13.54 -0.45
CA PHE A 90 -13.81 12.73 0.73
C PHE A 90 -14.44 11.40 0.29
N ALA A 91 -13.82 10.30 0.70
CA ALA A 91 -14.27 8.97 0.31
C ALA A 91 -14.35 8.03 1.52
N HIS A 92 -15.43 7.26 1.55
CA HIS A 92 -15.60 6.11 2.41
C HIS A 92 -15.33 4.87 1.57
N ARG A 93 -14.29 4.10 1.90
CA ARG A 93 -13.90 2.91 1.15
C ARG A 93 -13.94 1.68 2.05
N ALA A 94 -14.21 0.51 1.47
CA ALA A 94 -13.80 -0.75 2.09
C ALA A 94 -12.36 -1.05 1.66
N SER A 95 -11.65 -1.84 2.45
CA SER A 95 -10.34 -2.39 2.10
C SER A 95 -10.32 -3.87 2.43
N LEU A 96 -10.49 -4.68 1.40
CA LEU A 96 -10.35 -6.14 1.49
C LEU A 96 -8.94 -6.49 1.09
N TYR A 97 -8.25 -7.27 1.91
CA TYR A 97 -6.88 -7.64 1.61
C TYR A 97 -6.52 -9.05 2.03
N LEU A 98 -5.53 -9.59 1.33
CA LEU A 98 -4.94 -10.89 1.61
C LEU A 98 -3.42 -10.74 1.64
N THR A 99 -2.80 -11.17 2.73
CA THR A 99 -1.35 -11.20 2.91
C THR A 99 -0.89 -12.64 3.10
N GLY A 100 0.05 -13.08 2.27
CA GLY A 100 0.80 -14.32 2.42
C GLY A 100 2.24 -14.04 2.84
N VAL A 101 2.77 -14.86 3.73
CA VAL A 101 4.17 -14.88 4.13
C VAL A 101 4.70 -16.29 3.98
N GLU A 102 5.70 -16.47 3.15
CA GLU A 102 6.37 -17.75 2.92
C GLU A 102 7.85 -17.62 3.30
N LYS A 103 8.39 -18.62 4.00
CA LYS A 103 9.80 -18.72 4.36
C LYS A 103 10.40 -19.94 3.69
N ILE A 104 11.43 -19.72 2.89
CA ILE A 104 12.17 -20.77 2.19
C ILE A 104 13.50 -20.94 2.91
N GLY A 105 13.59 -22.01 3.71
CA GLY A 105 14.70 -22.23 4.63
C GLY A 105 14.85 -21.08 5.64
N GLU A 106 16.08 -20.75 6.02
CA GLU A 106 16.37 -19.68 6.99
C GLU A 106 16.73 -18.33 6.33
N HIS A 107 16.93 -18.34 5.02
CA HIS A 107 17.56 -17.25 4.27
C HIS A 107 16.57 -16.39 3.50
N VAL A 108 15.45 -16.94 3.02
CA VAL A 108 14.53 -16.21 2.14
C VAL A 108 13.15 -16.10 2.78
N ALA A 109 12.59 -14.89 2.77
CA ALA A 109 11.21 -14.62 3.13
C ALA A 109 10.52 -13.89 1.98
N ILE A 110 9.36 -14.40 1.56
CA ILE A 110 8.52 -13.81 0.53
C ILE A 110 7.24 -13.31 1.19
N VAL A 111 6.92 -12.04 0.99
CA VAL A 111 5.68 -11.41 1.47
C VAL A 111 4.89 -10.96 0.25
N GLN A 112 3.63 -11.37 0.18
CA GLN A 112 2.74 -11.00 -0.90
C GLN A 112 1.50 -10.37 -0.29
N THR A 113 1.08 -9.21 -0.77
CA THR A 113 -0.17 -8.60 -0.33
C THR A 113 -0.99 -8.12 -1.52
N LEU A 114 -2.28 -8.43 -1.51
CA LEU A 114 -3.26 -7.93 -2.46
C LEU A 114 -4.32 -7.13 -1.71
N TYR A 115 -4.63 -5.94 -2.21
CA TYR A 115 -5.67 -5.04 -1.74
C TYR A 115 -6.71 -4.79 -2.83
N ALA A 116 -7.99 -4.80 -2.45
CA ALA A 116 -9.10 -4.28 -3.24
C ALA A 116 -9.89 -3.29 -2.38
N GLN A 117 -10.01 -2.05 -2.87
CA GLN A 117 -10.50 -0.91 -2.11
C GLN A 117 -11.63 -0.16 -2.83
N PRO A 118 -12.83 -0.76 -2.94
CA PRO A 118 -13.97 -0.10 -3.56
C PRO A 118 -14.46 1.05 -2.69
N ARG A 119 -14.90 2.14 -3.31
CA ARG A 119 -15.66 3.20 -2.63
C ARG A 119 -17.06 2.69 -2.30
N LEU A 120 -17.49 2.88 -1.05
CA LEU A 120 -18.76 2.33 -0.56
C LEU A 120 -19.98 2.95 -1.25
N GLY A 121 -19.92 4.24 -1.57
CA GLY A 121 -20.99 4.95 -2.28
C GLY A 121 -20.95 4.79 -3.81
N ASP A 122 -19.82 4.31 -4.35
CA ASP A 122 -19.65 4.05 -5.78
C ASP A 122 -18.63 2.92 -5.97
N PRO A 123 -19.04 1.64 -5.90
CA PRO A 123 -18.11 0.51 -6.04
C PRO A 123 -17.40 0.45 -7.40
N GLY A 124 -17.86 1.23 -8.39
CA GLY A 124 -17.17 1.43 -9.67
C GLY A 124 -15.85 2.18 -9.51
N ASP A 125 -15.72 3.04 -8.50
CA ASP A 125 -14.46 3.65 -8.05
C ASP A 125 -13.70 2.62 -7.20
N LEU A 126 -12.94 1.77 -7.91
CA LEU A 126 -12.13 0.70 -7.35
C LEU A 126 -10.64 1.05 -7.45
N ARG A 127 -9.96 0.96 -6.30
CA ARG A 127 -8.49 0.94 -6.22
C ARG A 127 -8.01 -0.46 -5.89
N MET A 128 -6.95 -0.91 -6.53
CA MET A 128 -6.28 -2.19 -6.21
C MET A 128 -4.78 -1.97 -6.05
N LEU A 129 -4.16 -2.75 -5.17
CA LEU A 129 -2.72 -2.74 -5.00
C LEU A 129 -2.23 -4.17 -4.76
N ALA A 130 -1.26 -4.60 -5.55
CA ALA A 130 -0.55 -5.84 -5.36
C ALA A 130 0.91 -5.52 -5.06
N GLU A 131 1.46 -6.11 -4.01
CA GLU A 131 2.85 -6.00 -3.64
C GLU A 131 3.45 -7.38 -3.40
N VAL A 132 4.62 -7.61 -3.96
CA VAL A 132 5.46 -8.78 -3.68
C VAL A 132 6.81 -8.27 -3.22
N SER A 133 7.25 -8.73 -2.06
CA SER A 133 8.55 -8.41 -1.48
C SER A 133 9.32 -9.69 -1.17
N VAL A 134 10.56 -9.77 -1.63
CA VAL A 134 11.46 -10.89 -1.36
C VAL A 134 12.61 -10.35 -0.53
N THR A 135 12.79 -10.89 0.68
CA THR A 135 13.91 -10.56 1.56
C THR A 135 14.86 -11.75 1.63
N THR A 136 16.10 -11.55 1.21
CA THR A 136 17.19 -12.53 1.23
C THR A 136 18.23 -12.12 2.25
N LYS A 137 18.43 -12.95 3.28
CA LYS A 137 19.52 -12.77 4.26
C LYS A 137 20.84 -13.15 3.62
N LEU A 138 21.75 -12.19 3.56
CA LEU A 138 23.10 -12.37 3.03
C LEU A 138 24.09 -12.73 4.16
N SER A 139 23.84 -12.23 5.37
CA SER A 139 24.60 -12.55 6.57
C SER A 139 23.73 -12.37 7.82
N LYS A 140 24.33 -12.51 9.01
CA LYS A 140 23.66 -12.24 10.29
C LYS A 140 23.18 -10.78 10.43
N HIS A 141 23.85 -9.84 9.78
CA HIS A 141 23.60 -8.41 9.94
C HIS A 141 23.09 -7.73 8.67
N VAL A 142 23.05 -8.43 7.54
CA VAL A 142 22.72 -7.84 6.23
C VAL A 142 21.69 -8.68 5.50
N ALA A 143 20.64 -8.04 5.02
CA ALA A 143 19.65 -8.63 4.12
C ALA A 143 19.36 -7.68 2.94
N LEU A 144 19.05 -8.26 1.78
CA LEU A 144 18.55 -7.56 0.61
C LEU A 144 17.04 -7.73 0.55
N THR A 145 16.31 -6.65 0.26
CA THR A 145 14.86 -6.66 0.06
C THR A 145 14.52 -6.12 -1.32
N ASP A 146 13.92 -6.95 -2.15
CA ASP A 146 13.45 -6.60 -3.49
C ASP A 146 11.92 -6.55 -3.47
N SER A 147 11.34 -5.39 -3.73
CA SER A 147 9.88 -5.19 -3.71
C SER A 147 9.36 -4.72 -5.06
N PHE A 148 8.32 -5.38 -5.55
CA PHE A 148 7.57 -4.99 -6.74
C PHE A 148 6.12 -4.68 -6.37
N THR A 149 5.66 -3.49 -6.73
CA THR A 149 4.30 -3.01 -6.48
C THR A 149 3.61 -2.69 -7.79
N VAL A 150 2.35 -3.12 -7.92
CA VAL A 150 1.44 -2.74 -8.99
C VAL A 150 0.21 -2.11 -8.36
N ALA A 151 -0.07 -0.86 -8.71
CA ALA A 151 -1.26 -0.15 -8.31
C ALA A 151 -2.19 0.05 -9.52
N TYR A 152 -3.48 -0.13 -9.29
CA TYR A 152 -4.53 0.19 -10.24
C TYR A 152 -5.54 1.14 -9.61
N ASP A 153 -5.80 2.26 -10.27
CA ASP A 153 -6.88 3.18 -9.94
C ASP A 153 -7.82 3.27 -11.14
N ARG A 154 -9.11 2.95 -10.93
CA ARG A 154 -10.12 3.02 -11.99
C ARG A 154 -10.47 4.47 -12.37
N THR A 155 -10.39 5.38 -11.41
CA THR A 155 -10.72 6.80 -11.54
C THR A 155 -9.55 7.66 -11.04
N PRO A 156 -8.38 7.58 -11.71
CA PRO A 156 -7.22 8.35 -11.31
C PRO A 156 -7.42 9.84 -11.60
N PRO A 157 -6.65 10.73 -10.95
CA PRO A 157 -6.61 12.15 -11.32
C PRO A 157 -6.28 12.36 -12.80
N ASP A 158 -6.70 13.49 -13.34
CA ASP A 158 -6.49 13.84 -14.75
C ASP A 158 -5.00 13.82 -15.13
N GLY A 159 -4.71 13.30 -16.32
CA GLY A 159 -3.33 13.08 -16.78
C GLY A 159 -2.54 11.99 -16.04
N ILE A 160 -3.11 11.30 -15.04
CA ILE A 160 -2.49 10.17 -14.35
C ILE A 160 -2.97 8.85 -14.97
N ARG A 161 -2.04 7.91 -15.17
CA ARG A 161 -2.36 6.59 -15.71
C ARG A 161 -3.09 5.75 -14.66
N ARG A 162 -3.99 4.88 -15.14
CA ARG A 162 -4.70 3.92 -14.29
C ARG A 162 -3.80 2.89 -13.64
N PHE A 163 -2.67 2.55 -14.28
CA PHE A 163 -1.70 1.61 -13.76
C PHE A 163 -0.40 2.32 -13.40
N ASP A 164 0.12 2.01 -12.23
CA ASP A 164 1.43 2.43 -11.76
C ASP A 164 2.20 1.22 -11.25
N THR A 165 3.50 1.18 -11.52
CA THR A 165 4.38 0.08 -11.16
C THR A 165 5.65 0.61 -10.54
N GLN A 166 6.02 0.07 -9.38
CA GLN A 166 7.22 0.47 -8.65
C GLN A 166 8.09 -0.76 -8.38
N LEU A 167 9.39 -0.64 -8.64
CA LEU A 167 10.41 -1.61 -8.25
C LEU A 167 11.36 -0.94 -7.26
N THR A 168 11.56 -1.56 -6.11
CA THR A 168 12.39 -1.03 -5.02
C THR A 168 13.41 -2.07 -4.59
N PHE A 169 14.67 -1.66 -4.52
CA PHE A 169 15.76 -2.46 -3.97
C PHE A 169 16.21 -1.82 -2.65
N GLY A 170 16.23 -2.60 -1.57
CA GLY A 170 16.56 -2.14 -0.23
C GLY A 170 17.63 -2.99 0.42
N LEU A 171 18.52 -2.36 1.18
CA LEU A 171 19.52 -3.03 2.00
C LEU A 171 19.16 -2.83 3.47
N LEU A 172 18.89 -3.92 4.19
CA LEU A 172 18.60 -3.91 5.61
C LEU A 172 19.87 -4.29 6.39
N VAL A 173 20.27 -3.40 7.31
CA VAL A 173 21.42 -3.59 8.19
C VAL A 173 20.94 -3.63 9.64
N SER A 174 21.24 -4.73 10.33
CA SER A 174 20.92 -4.94 11.75
C SER A 174 22.18 -4.84 12.60
N PHE A 175 22.09 -4.19 13.76
CA PHE A 175 23.18 -4.00 14.74
C PHE A 175 22.92 -4.75 16.03
#